data_AF-A0A078LHB9-F1
#
_entry.id   AF-A0A078LHB9-F1
#
_cell.length_a   1.000
_cell.length_b   1.000
_cell.length_c   1.000
_cell.angle_alpha   90.00
_cell.angle_beta   90.00
_cell.angle_gamma   90.00
#
_symmetry.space_group_name_H-M   'P 1'
#
loop_
_entity.id
_entity.type
_entity.pdbx_description
1 polymer ?
#
loop_
_entity_poly.entity_id
_entity_poly.type
_entity_poly.pdbx_seq_one_letter_code
_entity_poly.pdbx_strand_id
1 'polypeptide(L)'
;MKLLPRIQVEGGAEWLARTATQCLIDEARLSPKPGLVDSRGNGAHHDLSLALMERSAHSLTSTFQALAQQSWRRPADIALRQTIGRLGREGEQQMMAATGGVNTHRGAIWALGLLVSAVAMHGGAGRAQQVTATAAELAKLPDDAAPKVFSKGLRATHRYRVPGAREEAQQAFPHIMQRALPQLRLSRQNGSSEMHARLDALMAIMTSLTDTCVLSRAGMEGLDAMQHGARAVLHAGGRALAGVVGSGDMEVLFTADQGQTLTIDITTSVDNSRSRWEALFTRLQTVSSLPAGKLTIHDFGATPGVARIRIEQVFEEVSYA
;
A
#
# COMPACT_ATOMS: atom_id res chain seq x y z
N MET A 1 18.16 -34.02 -20.24
CA MET A 1 17.37 -32.82 -19.89
C MET A 1 16.04 -32.93 -20.62
N LYS A 2 14.96 -33.42 -19.98
CA LYS A 2 13.65 -33.53 -20.64
C LYS A 2 13.13 -32.12 -20.90
N LEU A 3 12.99 -31.76 -22.18
CA LEU A 3 12.32 -30.53 -22.60
C LEU A 3 10.90 -30.57 -22.07
N LEU A 4 10.61 -29.79 -21.03
CA LEU A 4 9.24 -29.55 -20.59
C LEU A 4 8.46 -28.97 -21.78
N PRO A 5 7.16 -29.29 -21.93
CA PRO A 5 6.37 -28.74 -23.02
C PRO A 5 6.41 -27.21 -22.96
N ARG A 6 7.03 -26.61 -23.98
CA ARG A 6 7.33 -25.18 -24.09
C ARG A 6 6.07 -24.31 -23.87
N ILE A 7 4.92 -24.84 -24.27
CA ILE A 7 3.57 -24.26 -24.09
C ILE A 7 3.22 -24.04 -22.60
N GLN A 8 3.60 -24.97 -21.70
CA GLN A 8 3.27 -24.85 -20.28
C GLN A 8 4.13 -23.76 -19.60
N VAL A 9 5.39 -23.61 -20.03
CA VAL A 9 6.30 -22.58 -19.53
C VAL A 9 5.88 -21.20 -20.05
N GLU A 10 5.59 -21.09 -21.35
CA GLU A 10 5.18 -19.83 -21.97
C GLU A 10 3.86 -19.32 -21.39
N GLY A 11 2.84 -20.17 -21.27
CA GLY A 11 1.56 -19.78 -20.69
C GLY A 11 1.65 -19.43 -19.19
N GLY A 12 2.44 -20.19 -18.42
CA GLY A 12 2.63 -19.92 -16.99
C GLY A 12 3.44 -18.64 -16.72
N ALA A 13 4.47 -18.39 -17.52
CA ALA A 13 5.27 -17.17 -17.41
C ALA A 13 4.49 -15.92 -17.83
N GLU A 14 3.67 -16.02 -18.89
CA GLU A 14 2.77 -14.94 -19.30
C GLU A 14 1.74 -14.63 -18.20
N TRP A 15 1.13 -15.65 -17.60
CA TRP A 15 0.21 -15.46 -16.49
C TRP A 15 0.87 -14.73 -15.31
N LEU A 16 2.06 -15.18 -14.88
CA LEU A 16 2.81 -14.51 -13.80
C LEU A 16 3.13 -13.05 -14.13
N ALA A 17 3.52 -12.77 -15.37
CA ALA A 17 3.81 -11.42 -15.83
C ALA A 17 2.58 -10.52 -15.74
N ARG A 18 1.44 -10.99 -16.25
CA ARG A 18 0.17 -10.26 -16.20
C ARG A 18 -0.30 -10.05 -14.77
N THR A 19 -0.18 -11.06 -13.90
CA THR A 19 -0.49 -10.93 -12.48
C THR A 19 0.41 -9.90 -11.80
N ALA A 20 1.71 -9.93 -12.04
CA ALA A 20 2.65 -8.94 -11.48
C ALA A 20 2.32 -7.52 -11.93
N THR A 21 2.06 -7.32 -13.23
CA THR A 21 1.61 -6.03 -13.77
C THR A 21 0.30 -5.58 -13.12
N GLN A 22 -0.68 -6.49 -12.97
CA GLN A 22 -1.95 -6.16 -12.33
C GLN A 22 -1.77 -5.80 -10.86
N CYS A 23 -0.86 -6.45 -10.12
CA CYS A 23 -0.55 -6.07 -8.74
C CYS A 23 -0.03 -4.63 -8.64
N LEU A 24 0.80 -4.17 -9.58
CA LEU A 24 1.26 -2.78 -9.61
C LEU A 24 0.13 -1.79 -9.92
N ILE A 25 -0.77 -2.15 -10.83
CA ILE A 25 -1.94 -1.32 -11.17
C ILE A 25 -2.92 -1.26 -9.99
N ASP A 26 -3.21 -2.40 -9.38
CA ASP A 26 -4.07 -2.51 -8.20
C ASP A 26 -3.49 -1.71 -7.02
N GLU A 27 -2.18 -1.77 -6.81
CA GLU A 27 -1.49 -0.92 -5.83
C GLU A 27 -1.70 0.54 -6.14
N ALA A 28 -1.42 0.99 -7.37
CA ALA A 28 -1.55 2.39 -7.77
C ALA A 28 -2.99 2.92 -7.63
N ARG A 29 -3.99 2.08 -7.89
CA ARG A 29 -5.42 2.43 -7.81
C ARG A 29 -6.01 2.32 -6.40
N LEU A 30 -5.38 1.57 -5.50
CA LEU A 30 -5.85 1.42 -4.12
C LEU A 30 -5.95 2.79 -3.47
N SER A 31 -7.08 3.08 -2.83
CA SER A 31 -7.41 4.39 -2.30
C SER A 31 -8.42 4.25 -1.16
N PRO A 32 -8.34 5.06 -0.10
CA PRO A 32 -7.37 6.13 0.14
C PRO A 32 -5.98 5.64 0.61
N LYS A 33 -4.87 6.07 -0.01
CA LYS A 33 -3.50 5.81 0.51
C LYS A 33 -2.85 7.11 1.00
N PRO A 34 -2.75 7.34 2.33
CA PRO A 34 -2.17 8.55 2.88
C PRO A 34 -0.74 8.83 2.38
N GLY A 35 -0.52 10.01 1.80
CA GLY A 35 0.79 10.46 1.33
C GLY A 35 1.34 9.76 0.08
N LEU A 36 0.68 8.70 -0.39
CA LEU A 36 1.04 7.96 -1.60
C LEU A 36 0.15 8.37 -2.78
N VAL A 37 0.58 8.03 -3.99
CA VAL A 37 -0.24 8.19 -5.20
C VAL A 37 -1.39 7.19 -5.15
N ASP A 38 -2.62 7.67 -5.28
CA ASP A 38 -3.84 6.86 -5.34
C ASP A 38 -4.82 7.40 -6.41
N SER A 39 -6.05 6.89 -6.43
CA SER A 39 -7.10 7.35 -7.36
C SER A 39 -7.62 8.76 -7.08
N ARG A 40 -7.32 9.35 -5.93
CA ARG A 40 -7.72 10.73 -5.56
C ARG A 40 -6.65 11.75 -5.94
N GLY A 41 -5.40 11.33 -6.10
CA GLY A 41 -4.35 12.21 -6.60
C GLY A 41 -2.92 11.72 -6.35
N ASN A 42 -1.98 12.67 -6.43
CA ASN A 42 -0.55 12.38 -6.44
C ASN A 42 0.06 12.21 -5.04
N GLY A 43 -0.74 12.28 -3.97
CA GLY A 43 -0.25 12.23 -2.59
C GLY A 43 0.77 13.33 -2.30
N ALA A 44 1.87 12.97 -1.63
CA ALA A 44 2.99 13.89 -1.34
C ALA A 44 3.98 14.06 -2.50
N HIS A 45 3.65 13.60 -3.71
CA HIS A 45 4.54 13.61 -4.87
C HIS A 45 4.14 14.68 -5.88
N HIS A 46 5.14 15.39 -6.42
CA HIS A 46 4.96 16.33 -7.53
C HIS A 46 5.35 15.71 -8.88
N ASP A 47 6.11 14.62 -8.84
CA ASP A 47 6.69 13.93 -10.00
C ASP A 47 5.91 12.69 -10.42
N LEU A 48 4.99 12.20 -9.57
CA LEU A 48 4.19 11.01 -9.85
C LEU A 48 2.72 11.35 -10.07
N SER A 49 2.06 10.56 -10.91
CA SER A 49 0.60 10.56 -11.09
C SER A 49 0.10 9.15 -11.33
N LEU A 50 -1.21 8.90 -11.13
CA LEU A 50 -1.80 7.59 -11.38
C LEU A 50 -1.53 7.11 -12.81
N ALA A 51 -1.74 7.97 -13.80
CA ALA A 51 -1.49 7.64 -15.21
C ALA A 51 -0.01 7.29 -15.50
N LEU A 52 0.93 7.91 -14.77
CA LEU A 52 2.35 7.58 -14.88
C LEU A 52 2.68 6.24 -14.22
N MET A 53 2.06 5.94 -13.07
CA MET A 53 2.20 4.66 -12.37
C MET A 53 1.65 3.51 -13.21
N GLU A 54 0.46 3.64 -13.81
CA GLU A 54 -0.13 2.62 -14.68
C GLU A 54 0.73 2.37 -15.93
N ARG A 55 1.21 3.44 -16.58
CA ARG A 55 2.14 3.34 -17.72
C ARG A 55 3.43 2.61 -17.34
N SER A 56 3.97 2.94 -16.18
CA SER A 56 5.14 2.26 -15.64
C SER A 56 4.87 0.77 -15.40
N ALA A 57 3.73 0.41 -14.80
CA ALA A 57 3.36 -0.98 -14.58
C ALA A 57 3.29 -1.77 -15.90
N HIS A 58 2.61 -1.21 -16.91
CA HIS A 58 2.52 -1.85 -18.23
C HIS A 58 3.88 -2.05 -18.88
N SER A 59 4.79 -1.07 -18.78
CA SER A 59 6.15 -1.17 -19.35
C SER A 59 6.99 -2.32 -18.78
N LEU A 60 6.64 -2.81 -17.58
CA LEU A 60 7.38 -3.86 -16.88
C LEU A 60 6.87 -5.28 -17.18
N THR A 61 5.78 -5.42 -17.93
CA THR A 61 5.17 -6.74 -18.21
C THR A 61 6.16 -7.71 -18.87
N SER A 62 6.87 -7.26 -19.89
CA SER A 62 7.90 -8.06 -20.58
C SER A 62 9.06 -8.46 -19.65
N THR A 63 9.43 -7.57 -18.72
CA THR A 63 10.46 -7.85 -17.71
C THR A 63 10.01 -8.98 -16.79
N PHE A 64 8.79 -8.92 -16.25
CA PHE A 64 8.26 -9.99 -15.41
C PHE A 64 8.13 -11.32 -16.16
N GLN A 65 7.76 -11.30 -17.44
CA GLN A 65 7.72 -12.49 -18.27
C GLN A 65 9.11 -13.11 -18.45
N ALA A 66 10.12 -12.30 -18.75
CA ALA A 66 11.50 -12.77 -18.89
C ALA A 66 12.04 -13.35 -17.57
N LEU A 67 11.74 -12.71 -16.44
CA LEU A 67 12.08 -13.21 -15.11
C LEU A 67 11.46 -14.59 -14.85
N ALA A 68 10.16 -14.73 -15.13
CA ALA A 68 9.45 -15.99 -14.96
C ALA A 68 10.02 -17.10 -15.87
N GLN A 69 10.26 -16.80 -17.15
CA GLN A 69 10.83 -17.75 -18.11
C GLN A 69 12.22 -18.26 -17.68
N GLN A 70 13.11 -17.37 -17.26
CA GLN A 70 14.48 -17.74 -16.86
C GLN A 70 14.55 -18.46 -15.51
N SER A 71 13.52 -18.33 -14.69
CA SER A 71 13.45 -18.94 -13.36
C SER A 71 12.68 -20.27 -13.37
N TRP A 72 11.98 -20.60 -14.46
CA TRP A 72 11.01 -21.69 -14.49
C TRP A 72 11.60 -23.06 -14.14
N ARG A 73 11.14 -23.66 -13.04
CA ARG A 73 11.65 -24.93 -12.49
C ARG A 73 13.18 -25.00 -12.36
N ARG A 74 13.81 -23.87 -12.04
CA ARG A 74 15.25 -23.77 -11.83
C ARG A 74 15.57 -23.63 -10.33
N PRO A 75 16.61 -24.29 -9.80
CA PRO A 75 17.03 -24.07 -8.42
C PRO A 75 17.62 -22.67 -8.21
N ALA A 76 17.66 -22.21 -6.96
CA ALA A 76 18.38 -20.99 -6.60
C ALA A 76 19.88 -21.23 -6.75
N ASP A 77 20.51 -20.51 -7.67
CA ASP A 77 21.97 -20.52 -7.84
C ASP A 77 22.48 -19.13 -8.26
N ILE A 78 23.79 -18.91 -8.14
CA ILE A 78 24.42 -17.62 -8.44
C ILE A 78 24.13 -17.20 -9.89
N ALA A 79 24.16 -18.14 -10.83
CA ALA A 79 23.91 -17.86 -12.23
C ALA A 79 22.47 -17.37 -12.47
N LEU A 80 21.47 -17.93 -11.77
CA LEU A 80 20.08 -17.48 -11.83
C LEU A 80 19.98 -16.08 -11.22
N ARG A 81 20.59 -15.88 -10.04
CA ARG A 81 20.58 -14.59 -9.36
C ARG A 81 21.17 -13.48 -10.23
N GLN A 82 22.28 -13.74 -10.93
CA GLN A 82 22.89 -12.79 -11.86
C GLN A 82 22.01 -12.55 -13.09
N THR A 83 21.39 -13.59 -13.66
CA THR A 83 20.46 -13.47 -14.79
C THR A 83 19.25 -12.60 -14.43
N ILE A 84 18.56 -12.87 -13.32
CA ILE A 84 17.42 -12.07 -12.90
C ILE A 84 17.83 -10.66 -12.48
N GLY A 85 19.04 -10.49 -11.94
CA GLY A 85 19.61 -9.17 -11.64
C GLY A 85 19.82 -8.33 -12.89
N ARG A 86 20.35 -8.93 -13.96
CA ARG A 86 20.49 -8.27 -15.26
C ARG A 86 19.13 -7.89 -15.84
N LEU A 87 18.17 -8.82 -15.88
CA LEU A 87 16.82 -8.56 -16.38
C LEU A 87 16.11 -7.46 -15.58
N GLY A 88 16.27 -7.44 -14.25
CA GLY A 88 15.72 -6.37 -13.41
C GLY A 88 16.31 -4.99 -13.73
N ARG A 89 17.62 -4.91 -14.01
CA ARG A 89 18.26 -3.66 -14.46
C ARG A 89 17.79 -3.21 -15.84
N GLU A 90 17.60 -4.14 -16.77
CA GLU A 90 17.01 -3.85 -18.09
C GLU A 90 15.56 -3.35 -17.95
N GLY A 91 14.77 -3.96 -17.07
CA GLY A 91 13.43 -3.49 -16.73
C GLY A 91 13.41 -2.11 -16.08
N GLU A 92 14.37 -1.81 -15.21
CA GLU A 92 14.54 -0.46 -14.65
C GLU A 92 14.78 0.57 -15.76
N GLN A 93 15.62 0.26 -16.75
CA GLN A 93 15.86 1.15 -17.89
C GLN A 93 14.60 1.35 -18.74
N GLN A 94 13.86 0.27 -19.03
CA GLN A 94 12.59 0.35 -19.77
C GLN A 94 11.55 1.20 -19.04
N MET A 95 11.43 1.01 -17.72
CA MET A 95 10.55 1.79 -16.87
C MET A 95 10.92 3.28 -16.91
N MET A 96 12.20 3.61 -16.73
CA MET A 96 12.67 5.01 -16.79
C MET A 96 12.40 5.65 -18.17
N ALA A 97 12.59 4.91 -19.26
CA ALA A 97 12.27 5.40 -20.60
C ALA A 97 10.76 5.68 -20.75
N ALA A 98 9.91 4.77 -20.27
CA ALA A 98 8.46 4.92 -20.34
C ALA A 98 7.92 6.07 -19.47
N THR A 99 8.63 6.42 -18.39
CA THR A 99 8.22 7.44 -17.42
C THR A 99 8.94 8.79 -17.57
N GLY A 100 9.75 8.97 -18.62
CA GLY A 100 10.51 10.21 -18.83
C GLY A 100 11.57 10.45 -17.75
N GLY A 101 12.14 9.39 -17.20
CA GLY A 101 13.18 9.43 -16.16
C GLY A 101 12.65 9.48 -14.73
N VAL A 102 11.33 9.44 -14.52
CA VAL A 102 10.73 9.46 -13.19
C VAL A 102 10.83 8.07 -12.56
N ASN A 103 11.35 8.02 -11.33
CA ASN A 103 11.48 6.80 -10.56
C ASN A 103 10.14 6.38 -9.94
N THR A 104 9.38 5.54 -10.65
CA THR A 104 8.07 5.02 -10.23
C THR A 104 8.18 3.71 -9.46
N HIS A 105 8.54 2.61 -10.13
CA HIS A 105 8.44 1.23 -9.63
C HIS A 105 9.79 0.55 -9.40
N ARG A 106 10.91 1.28 -9.31
CA ARG A 106 12.24 0.66 -9.15
C ARG A 106 12.33 -0.29 -7.95
N GLY A 107 11.76 0.08 -6.81
CA GLY A 107 11.69 -0.79 -5.64
C GLY A 107 10.79 -2.02 -5.86
N ALA A 108 9.71 -1.84 -6.63
CA ALA A 108 8.79 -2.92 -6.96
C ALA A 108 9.40 -3.93 -7.93
N ILE A 109 10.24 -3.50 -8.89
CA ILE A 109 11.02 -4.41 -9.76
C ILE A 109 11.86 -5.37 -8.92
N TRP A 110 12.48 -4.88 -7.85
CA TRP A 110 13.27 -5.71 -6.93
C TRP A 110 12.40 -6.72 -6.18
N ALA A 111 11.41 -6.25 -5.41
CA ALA A 111 10.60 -7.11 -4.56
C ALA A 111 9.74 -8.08 -5.39
N LEU A 112 9.00 -7.56 -6.37
CA LEU A 112 8.09 -8.36 -7.20
C LEU A 112 8.86 -9.25 -8.17
N GLY A 113 10.01 -8.80 -8.68
CA GLY A 113 10.88 -9.62 -9.52
C GLY A 113 11.38 -10.88 -8.80
N LEU A 114 11.81 -10.75 -7.53
CA LEU A 114 12.20 -11.90 -6.70
C LEU A 114 11.02 -12.85 -6.44
N LEU A 115 9.82 -12.32 -6.18
CA LEU A 115 8.62 -13.14 -5.95
C LEU A 115 8.17 -13.86 -7.22
N VAL A 116 8.15 -13.18 -8.37
CA VAL A 116 7.83 -13.77 -9.68
C VAL A 116 8.81 -14.90 -10.01
N SER A 117 10.11 -14.66 -9.83
CA SER A 117 11.14 -15.68 -9.99
C SER A 117 10.89 -16.87 -9.07
N ALA A 118 10.63 -16.64 -7.78
CA ALA A 118 10.38 -17.72 -6.82
C ALA A 118 9.14 -18.56 -7.17
N VAL A 119 8.03 -17.94 -7.59
CA VAL A 119 6.84 -18.70 -8.03
C VAL A 119 7.14 -19.53 -9.29
N ALA A 120 7.88 -18.96 -10.25
CA ALA A 120 8.29 -19.67 -11.46
C ALA A 120 9.23 -20.85 -11.15
N MET A 121 10.14 -20.73 -10.18
CA MET A 121 11.01 -21.82 -9.72
C MET A 121 10.21 -23.02 -9.20
N HIS A 122 9.04 -22.76 -8.60
CA HIS A 122 8.08 -23.79 -8.20
C HIS A 122 7.09 -24.19 -9.31
N GLY A 123 7.32 -23.75 -10.55
CA GLY A 123 6.51 -24.12 -11.71
C GLY A 123 5.14 -23.44 -11.77
N GLY A 124 5.00 -22.24 -11.20
CA GLY A 124 3.75 -21.47 -11.22
C GLY A 124 2.83 -21.72 -10.02
N ALA A 125 3.25 -22.53 -9.04
CA ALA A 125 2.49 -22.85 -7.85
C ALA A 125 3.34 -22.68 -6.59
N GLY A 126 2.73 -22.45 -5.43
CA GLY A 126 3.47 -22.39 -4.18
C GLY A 126 2.68 -21.69 -3.09
N ARG A 127 2.82 -22.15 -1.84
CA ARG A 127 2.29 -21.42 -0.68
C ARG A 127 3.13 -20.17 -0.46
N ALA A 128 2.52 -19.10 0.08
CA ALA A 128 3.21 -17.84 0.34
C ALA A 128 4.55 -18.02 1.07
N GLN A 129 4.59 -18.87 2.10
CA GLN A 129 5.81 -19.17 2.86
C GLN A 129 6.92 -19.84 2.02
N GLN A 130 6.56 -20.72 1.07
CA GLN A 130 7.54 -21.35 0.18
C GLN A 130 8.10 -20.33 -0.82
N VAL A 131 7.21 -19.49 -1.37
CA VAL A 131 7.59 -18.44 -2.33
C VAL A 131 8.52 -17.42 -1.67
N THR A 132 8.19 -16.92 -0.48
CA THR A 132 9.03 -15.92 0.19
C THR A 132 10.36 -16.52 0.68
N ALA A 133 10.38 -17.79 1.10
CA ALA A 133 11.63 -18.48 1.44
C ALA A 133 12.57 -18.61 0.24
N THR A 134 12.07 -19.04 -0.92
CA THR A 134 12.87 -19.13 -2.15
C THR A 134 13.31 -17.74 -2.66
N ALA A 135 12.47 -16.72 -2.54
CA ALA A 135 12.85 -15.35 -2.84
C ALA A 135 13.99 -14.85 -1.93
N ALA A 136 13.98 -15.25 -0.65
CA ALA A 136 15.03 -14.94 0.31
C ALA A 136 16.36 -15.66 -0.02
N GLU A 137 16.31 -16.91 -0.48
CA GLU A 137 17.48 -17.62 -0.99
C GLU A 137 18.13 -16.85 -2.14
N LEU A 138 17.34 -16.44 -3.15
CA LEU A 138 17.82 -15.60 -4.24
C LEU A 138 18.41 -14.27 -3.74
N ALA A 139 17.74 -13.59 -2.81
CA ALA A 139 18.18 -12.30 -2.27
C ALA A 139 19.50 -12.37 -1.48
N LYS A 140 19.87 -13.55 -0.95
CA LYS A 140 21.13 -13.80 -0.25
C LYS A 140 22.30 -14.07 -1.19
N LEU A 141 22.01 -14.54 -2.41
CA LEU A 141 23.05 -14.83 -3.40
C LEU A 141 23.68 -13.54 -3.97
N PRO A 142 24.98 -13.57 -4.29
CA PRO A 142 25.68 -12.43 -4.86
C PRO A 142 25.25 -12.11 -6.30
N ASP A 143 25.43 -10.84 -6.68
CA ASP A 143 25.27 -10.33 -8.05
C ASP A 143 26.38 -9.31 -8.29
N ASP A 144 27.42 -9.72 -9.01
CA ASP A 144 28.65 -8.93 -9.18
C ASP A 144 28.42 -7.65 -9.98
N ALA A 145 27.37 -7.63 -10.79
CA ALA A 145 26.93 -6.49 -11.58
C ALA A 145 25.90 -5.62 -10.84
N ALA A 146 25.60 -5.91 -9.56
CA ALA A 146 24.77 -5.04 -8.75
C ALA A 146 25.43 -3.65 -8.60
N PRO A 147 24.67 -2.55 -8.71
CA PRO A 147 25.23 -1.21 -8.58
C PRO A 147 25.96 -1.04 -7.24
N LYS A 148 27.23 -0.62 -7.30
CA LYS A 148 28.03 -0.27 -6.11
C LYS A 148 27.75 1.14 -5.59
N VAL A 149 26.94 1.91 -6.31
CA VAL A 149 26.59 3.29 -5.98
C VAL A 149 25.50 3.32 -4.90
N PHE A 150 25.64 4.20 -3.92
CA PHE A 150 24.66 4.38 -2.86
C PHE A 150 23.35 4.96 -3.42
N SER A 151 22.29 4.15 -3.44
CA SER A 151 20.92 4.61 -3.69
C SER A 151 20.43 5.51 -2.55
N LYS A 152 19.38 6.32 -2.78
CA LYS A 152 18.75 7.12 -1.71
C LYS A 152 18.34 6.24 -0.52
N GLY A 153 17.80 5.04 -0.80
CA GLY A 153 17.46 4.05 0.21
C GLY A 153 18.69 3.58 1.00
N LEU A 154 19.79 3.23 0.31
CA LEU A 154 21.01 2.77 0.98
C LEU A 154 21.67 3.88 1.82
N ARG A 155 21.54 5.15 1.40
CA ARG A 155 21.98 6.30 2.22
C ARG A 155 21.14 6.43 3.49
N ALA A 156 19.82 6.24 3.39
CA ALA A 156 18.92 6.30 4.55
C ALA A 156 19.19 5.13 5.52
N THR A 157 19.34 3.91 5.02
CA THR A 157 19.68 2.75 5.88
C THR A 157 21.00 2.95 6.60
N HIS A 158 22.03 3.47 5.93
CA HIS A 158 23.32 3.75 6.57
C HIS A 158 23.24 4.91 7.57
N ARG A 159 22.54 6.01 7.22
CA ARG A 159 22.38 7.18 8.11
C ARG A 159 21.64 6.83 9.39
N TYR A 160 20.54 6.09 9.28
CA TYR A 160 19.66 5.77 10.41
C TYR A 160 19.94 4.40 11.03
N ARG A 161 20.83 3.59 10.45
CA ARG A 161 21.20 2.23 10.91
C ARG A 161 20.02 1.28 11.00
N VAL A 162 19.22 1.28 9.93
CA VAL A 162 17.97 0.52 9.83
C VAL A 162 17.97 -0.40 8.61
N PRO A 163 17.23 -1.51 8.62
CA PRO A 163 17.11 -2.39 7.46
C PRO A 163 16.41 -1.70 6.29
N GLY A 164 16.71 -2.12 5.06
CA GLY A 164 16.04 -1.67 3.85
C GLY A 164 15.36 -2.81 3.08
N ALA A 165 14.97 -2.53 1.85
CA ALA A 165 14.27 -3.49 0.98
C ALA A 165 15.07 -4.76 0.68
N ARG A 166 16.41 -4.69 0.77
CA ARG A 166 17.28 -5.86 0.59
C ARG A 166 17.13 -6.81 1.78
N GLU A 167 17.25 -6.28 2.98
CA GLU A 167 17.14 -7.03 4.23
C GLU A 167 15.74 -7.63 4.37
N GLU A 168 14.68 -6.89 4.00
CA GLU A 168 13.30 -7.41 3.93
C GLU A 168 13.21 -8.68 3.06
N ALA A 169 13.77 -8.64 1.86
CA ALA A 169 13.75 -9.78 0.96
C ALA A 169 14.58 -10.97 1.51
N GLN A 170 15.77 -10.69 2.07
CA GLN A 170 16.64 -11.71 2.66
C GLN A 170 16.02 -12.39 3.89
N GLN A 171 15.10 -11.71 4.57
CA GLN A 171 14.33 -12.25 5.70
C GLN A 171 12.99 -12.87 5.29
N ALA A 172 12.78 -13.12 3.98
CA ALA A 172 11.55 -13.70 3.44
C ALA A 172 10.30 -12.83 3.65
N PHE A 173 10.46 -11.50 3.52
CA PHE A 173 9.39 -10.51 3.58
C PHE A 173 8.53 -10.59 4.85
N PRO A 174 9.12 -10.37 6.04
CA PRO A 174 8.42 -10.50 7.32
C PRO A 174 7.17 -9.61 7.39
N HIS A 175 7.21 -8.39 6.86
CA HIS A 175 6.03 -7.52 6.84
C HIS A 175 4.89 -8.07 5.98
N ILE A 176 5.18 -8.76 4.88
CA ILE A 176 4.16 -9.43 4.07
C ILE A 176 3.59 -10.63 4.85
N MET A 177 4.46 -11.49 5.37
CA MET A 177 4.06 -12.77 5.96
C MET A 177 3.42 -12.65 7.34
N GLN A 178 3.90 -11.71 8.16
CA GLN A 178 3.53 -11.60 9.57
C GLN A 178 2.57 -10.44 9.87
N ARG A 179 2.43 -9.46 8.95
CA ARG A 179 1.55 -8.29 9.12
C ARG A 179 0.47 -8.25 8.05
N ALA A 180 0.86 -8.05 6.79
CA ALA A 180 -0.07 -7.77 5.70
C ALA A 180 -1.02 -8.94 5.41
N LEU A 181 -0.48 -10.14 5.20
CA LEU A 181 -1.28 -11.31 4.81
C LEU A 181 -2.22 -11.78 5.93
N PRO A 182 -1.81 -11.82 7.22
CA PRO A 182 -2.74 -12.04 8.33
C PRO A 182 -3.84 -10.97 8.40
N GLN A 183 -3.50 -9.68 8.31
CA GLN A 183 -4.49 -8.61 8.37
C GLN A 183 -5.48 -8.67 7.20
N LEU A 184 -5.00 -8.89 5.98
CA LEU A 184 -5.84 -9.06 4.79
C LEU A 184 -6.87 -10.18 4.97
N ARG A 185 -6.43 -11.33 5.52
CA ARG A 185 -7.31 -12.47 5.78
C ARG A 185 -8.31 -12.17 6.89
N LEU A 186 -7.87 -11.53 7.97
CA LEU A 186 -8.74 -11.12 9.08
C LEU A 186 -9.84 -10.18 8.60
N SER A 187 -9.46 -9.15 7.84
CA SER A 187 -10.42 -8.16 7.31
C SER A 187 -11.45 -8.82 6.39
N ARG A 188 -11.01 -9.72 5.50
CA ARG A 188 -11.92 -10.53 4.66
C ARG A 188 -12.84 -11.43 5.47
N GLN A 189 -12.32 -12.08 6.52
CA GLN A 189 -13.13 -12.92 7.42
C GLN A 189 -14.17 -12.11 8.18
N ASN A 190 -13.87 -10.84 8.47
CA ASN A 190 -14.78 -9.90 9.11
C ASN A 190 -15.78 -9.27 8.12
N GLY A 191 -15.75 -9.65 6.84
CA GLY A 191 -16.69 -9.17 5.83
C GLY A 191 -16.32 -7.83 5.18
N SER A 192 -15.13 -7.28 5.45
CA SER A 192 -14.64 -6.07 4.78
C SER A 192 -14.60 -6.25 3.26
N SER A 193 -14.85 -5.16 2.53
CA SER A 193 -14.64 -5.17 1.08
C SER A 193 -13.19 -5.48 0.73
N GLU A 194 -12.94 -5.96 -0.49
CA GLU A 194 -11.59 -6.24 -0.96
C GLU A 194 -10.69 -5.00 -0.94
N MET A 195 -11.27 -3.80 -1.14
CA MET A 195 -10.54 -2.54 -1.05
C MET A 195 -10.06 -2.28 0.38
N HIS A 196 -10.92 -2.42 1.38
CA HIS A 196 -10.55 -2.18 2.79
C HIS A 196 -9.62 -3.23 3.32
N ALA A 197 -9.83 -4.49 2.97
CA ALA A 197 -8.93 -5.55 3.36
C ALA A 197 -7.49 -5.30 2.84
N ARG A 198 -7.35 -4.71 1.64
CA ARG A 198 -6.05 -4.29 1.09
C ARG A 198 -5.48 -3.05 1.77
N LEU A 199 -6.32 -2.07 2.12
CA LEU A 199 -5.90 -0.89 2.88
C LEU A 199 -5.43 -1.25 4.28
N ASP A 200 -6.14 -2.13 4.98
CA ASP A 200 -5.73 -2.65 6.27
C ASP A 200 -4.42 -3.42 6.17
N ALA A 201 -4.24 -4.23 5.12
CA ALA A 201 -2.97 -4.89 4.87
C ALA A 201 -1.80 -3.90 4.67
N LEU A 202 -2.04 -2.79 3.96
CA LEU A 202 -1.08 -1.69 3.80
C LEU A 202 -0.78 -1.02 5.15
N MET A 203 -1.82 -0.67 5.93
CA MET A 203 -1.64 -0.09 7.25
C MET A 203 -0.86 -1.02 8.18
N ALA A 204 -1.13 -2.33 8.13
CA ALA A 204 -0.41 -3.34 8.90
C ALA A 204 1.10 -3.35 8.60
N ILE A 205 1.49 -3.18 7.34
CA ILE A 205 2.89 -2.99 6.95
C ILE A 205 3.42 -1.68 7.56
N MET A 206 2.70 -0.59 7.36
CA MET A 206 3.12 0.75 7.80
C MET A 206 3.28 0.88 9.31
N THR A 207 2.68 0.01 10.13
CA THR A 207 2.86 0.03 11.60
C THR A 207 4.28 -0.23 12.08
N SER A 208 5.14 -0.85 11.26
CA SER A 208 6.49 -1.26 11.68
C SER A 208 7.55 -1.20 10.59
N LEU A 209 7.14 -1.06 9.31
CA LEU A 209 8.09 -0.94 8.22
C LEU A 209 8.98 0.29 8.42
N THR A 210 10.28 0.09 8.28
CA THR A 210 11.24 1.19 8.24
C THR A 210 11.33 1.75 6.82
N ASP A 211 10.43 2.66 6.49
CA ASP A 211 10.35 3.23 5.15
C ASP A 211 11.52 4.22 4.88
N THR A 212 12.44 3.79 4.03
CA THR A 212 13.61 4.60 3.65
C THR A 212 13.27 5.86 2.85
N CYS A 213 12.14 5.89 2.12
CA CYS A 213 11.65 7.08 1.41
C CYS A 213 11.16 8.11 2.42
N VAL A 214 10.37 7.69 3.42
CA VAL A 214 9.93 8.57 4.52
C VAL A 214 11.13 9.10 5.30
N LEU A 215 12.06 8.22 5.70
CA LEU A 215 13.30 8.64 6.39
C LEU A 215 14.12 9.66 5.60
N SER A 216 14.16 9.54 4.28
CA SER A 216 14.90 10.47 3.43
C SER A 216 14.23 11.85 3.31
N ARG A 217 12.91 11.93 3.48
CA ARG A 217 12.10 13.15 3.31
C ARG A 217 11.78 13.85 4.63
N ALA A 218 11.39 13.09 5.64
CA ALA A 218 10.84 13.57 6.91
C ALA A 218 11.61 13.06 8.15
N GLY A 219 12.67 12.28 7.95
CA GLY A 219 13.49 11.77 9.05
C GLY A 219 12.75 10.81 9.98
N MET A 220 13.30 10.62 11.18
CA MET A 220 12.76 9.67 12.15
C MET A 220 11.39 10.11 12.69
N GLU A 221 11.20 11.41 12.91
CA GLU A 221 9.92 11.96 13.37
C GLU A 221 8.79 11.67 12.38
N GLY A 222 9.03 11.84 11.07
CA GLY A 222 8.05 11.47 10.05
C GLY A 222 7.79 9.97 9.98
N LEU A 223 8.80 9.14 10.20
CA LEU A 223 8.64 7.68 10.27
C LEU A 223 7.78 7.29 11.48
N ASP A 224 8.07 7.85 12.66
CA ASP A 224 7.31 7.60 13.88
C ASP A 224 5.86 8.06 13.73
N ALA A 225 5.62 9.25 13.16
CA ALA A 225 4.28 9.75 12.89
C ALA A 225 3.50 8.83 11.95
N MET A 226 4.14 8.35 10.87
CA MET A 226 3.54 7.39 9.94
C MET A 226 3.15 6.09 10.65
N GLN A 227 4.05 5.52 11.45
CA GLN A 227 3.81 4.26 12.15
C GLN A 227 2.72 4.39 13.20
N HIS A 228 2.70 5.48 13.99
CA HIS A 228 1.63 5.76 14.94
C HIS A 228 0.29 5.98 14.24
N GLY A 229 0.27 6.73 13.14
CA GLY A 229 -0.92 6.93 12.32
C GLY A 229 -1.50 5.62 11.81
N ALA A 230 -0.66 4.75 11.25
CA ALA A 230 -1.08 3.44 10.76
C ALA A 230 -1.64 2.54 11.87
N ARG A 231 -1.00 2.52 13.06
CA ARG A 231 -1.53 1.79 14.24
C ARG A 231 -2.87 2.36 14.69
N ALA A 232 -3.01 3.68 14.70
CA ALA A 232 -4.24 4.34 15.07
C ALA A 232 -5.38 4.02 14.10
N VAL A 233 -5.11 3.94 12.79
CA VAL A 233 -6.10 3.54 11.77
C VAL A 233 -6.55 2.09 11.98
N LEU A 234 -5.61 1.15 12.17
CA LEU A 234 -5.95 -0.26 12.38
C LEU A 234 -6.69 -0.51 13.69
N HIS A 235 -6.25 0.12 14.79
CA HIS A 235 -6.94 0.02 16.08
C HIS A 235 -8.35 0.64 16.02
N ALA A 236 -8.54 1.62 15.14
CA ALA A 236 -9.80 2.31 14.94
C ALA A 236 -10.75 1.63 13.93
N GLY A 237 -10.39 0.49 13.35
CA GLY A 237 -11.30 -0.28 12.48
C GLY A 237 -11.74 0.43 11.18
N GLY A 238 -10.99 1.41 10.67
CA GLY A 238 -11.38 2.20 9.50
C GLY A 238 -11.95 3.57 9.88
N ARG A 239 -11.20 4.64 9.61
CA ARG A 239 -11.56 6.03 9.94
C ARG A 239 -11.86 6.78 8.65
N ALA A 240 -12.93 7.57 8.64
CA ALA A 240 -13.24 8.51 7.56
C ALA A 240 -13.04 9.96 8.04
N LEU A 241 -12.60 10.81 7.13
CA LEU A 241 -12.37 12.24 7.37
C LEU A 241 -12.95 13.03 6.21
N ALA A 242 -13.85 13.97 6.49
CA ALA A 242 -14.41 14.89 5.50
C ALA A 242 -14.28 16.35 5.96
N GLY A 243 -14.01 17.25 5.01
CA GLY A 243 -13.98 18.70 5.23
C GLY A 243 -12.65 19.26 5.76
N VAL A 244 -12.65 20.56 6.05
CA VAL A 244 -11.52 21.35 6.59
C VAL A 244 -12.05 22.44 7.51
N VAL A 245 -11.26 22.88 8.50
CA VAL A 245 -11.65 23.99 9.39
C VAL A 245 -11.42 25.35 8.71
N GLY A 246 -12.40 25.77 7.90
CA GLY A 246 -12.45 27.09 7.25
C GLY A 246 -13.75 27.82 7.59
N SER A 247 -13.76 29.15 7.50
CA SER A 247 -14.95 29.96 7.78
C SER A 247 -16.17 29.47 6.97
N GLY A 248 -17.21 29.02 7.66
CA GLY A 248 -18.43 28.49 7.05
C GLY A 248 -18.39 26.99 6.68
N ASP A 249 -17.32 26.28 7.02
CA ASP A 249 -17.18 24.82 6.86
C ASP A 249 -16.70 24.18 8.18
N MET A 250 -16.53 22.87 8.16
CA MET A 250 -16.08 22.07 9.29
C MET A 250 -15.28 20.86 8.83
N GLU A 251 -14.42 20.35 9.70
CA GLU A 251 -13.87 19.00 9.55
C GLU A 251 -14.61 18.02 10.46
N VAL A 252 -14.80 16.82 9.94
CA VAL A 252 -15.46 15.71 10.62
C VAL A 252 -14.59 14.49 10.50
N LEU A 253 -14.27 13.91 11.63
CA LEU A 253 -13.55 12.65 11.74
C LEU A 253 -14.48 11.63 12.38
N PHE A 254 -14.76 10.54 11.67
CA PHE A 254 -15.45 9.40 12.23
C PHE A 254 -14.51 8.20 12.39
N THR A 255 -14.65 7.53 13.53
CA THR A 255 -13.95 6.29 13.87
C THR A 255 -15.02 5.27 14.25
N ALA A 256 -15.21 4.22 13.45
CA ALA A 256 -16.12 3.15 13.82
C ALA A 256 -15.61 2.39 15.04
N ASP A 257 -16.53 1.87 15.84
CA ASP A 257 -16.22 0.88 16.86
C ASP A 257 -17.23 -0.27 16.84
N GLN A 258 -16.91 -1.34 17.59
CA GLN A 258 -17.76 -2.54 17.74
C GLN A 258 -18.82 -2.36 18.86
N GLY A 259 -18.98 -1.15 19.38
CA GLY A 259 -19.90 -0.84 20.46
C GLY A 259 -21.34 -0.69 19.99
N GLN A 260 -22.16 -0.10 20.85
CA GLN A 260 -23.55 0.27 20.54
C GLN A 260 -23.80 1.78 20.67
N THR A 261 -22.75 2.56 20.90
CA THR A 261 -22.87 3.97 21.25
C THR A 261 -22.07 4.81 20.28
N LEU A 262 -22.68 5.89 19.79
CA LEU A 262 -21.97 6.95 19.08
C LEU A 262 -21.60 8.03 20.10
N THR A 263 -20.30 8.24 20.31
CA THR A 263 -19.78 9.36 21.12
C THR A 263 -19.44 10.52 20.20
N ILE A 264 -19.93 11.72 20.52
CA ILE A 264 -19.77 12.90 19.66
C ILE A 264 -19.06 14.01 20.44
N ASP A 265 -17.85 14.37 20.00
CA ASP A 265 -17.08 15.50 20.52
C ASP A 265 -17.15 16.66 19.52
N ILE A 266 -17.62 17.82 19.95
CA ILE A 266 -17.81 19.01 19.10
C ILE A 266 -17.03 20.19 19.68
N THR A 267 -16.11 20.73 18.90
CA THR A 267 -15.51 22.06 19.14
C THR A 267 -16.03 23.00 18.07
N THR A 268 -16.62 24.13 18.47
CA THR A 268 -17.23 25.07 17.52
C THR A 268 -16.94 26.52 17.89
N SER A 269 -16.75 27.35 16.87
CA SER A 269 -16.63 28.81 17.00
C SER A 269 -17.97 29.53 17.25
N VAL A 270 -19.11 28.83 17.14
CA VAL A 270 -20.44 29.41 17.30
C VAL A 270 -20.94 29.22 18.74
N ASP A 271 -21.09 30.33 19.45
CA ASP A 271 -21.64 30.35 20.81
C ASP A 271 -23.08 29.81 20.87
N ASN A 272 -23.44 29.20 22.00
CA ASN A 272 -24.80 28.72 22.29
C ASN A 272 -25.39 27.75 21.24
N SER A 273 -24.54 27.01 20.53
CA SER A 273 -24.93 26.13 19.41
C SER A 273 -25.41 24.73 19.82
N ARG A 274 -25.45 24.41 21.12
CA ARG A 274 -25.80 23.06 21.64
C ARG A 274 -27.15 22.56 21.12
N SER A 275 -28.21 23.35 21.27
CA SER A 275 -29.57 22.97 20.84
C SER A 275 -29.67 22.73 19.33
N ARG A 276 -28.87 23.47 18.55
CA ARG A 276 -28.75 23.28 17.09
C ARG A 276 -28.14 21.92 16.76
N TRP A 277 -27.07 21.53 17.45
CA TRP A 277 -26.41 20.23 17.26
C TRP A 277 -27.29 19.06 17.71
N GLU A 278 -27.94 19.18 18.87
CA GLU A 278 -28.89 18.18 19.36
C GLU A 278 -30.04 17.96 18.37
N ALA A 279 -30.61 19.04 17.82
CA ALA A 279 -31.64 18.96 16.79
C ALA A 279 -31.15 18.32 15.48
N LEU A 280 -29.90 18.57 15.08
CA LEU A 280 -29.30 17.96 13.89
C LEU A 280 -29.14 16.45 14.07
N PHE A 281 -28.56 15.98 15.18
CA PHE A 281 -28.36 14.55 15.42
C PHE A 281 -29.67 13.81 15.69
N THR A 282 -30.64 14.44 16.35
CA THR A 282 -31.99 13.88 16.51
C THR A 282 -32.63 13.63 15.13
N ARG A 283 -32.51 14.57 14.20
CA ARG A 283 -33.02 14.40 12.83
C ARG A 283 -32.26 13.32 12.05
N LEU A 284 -30.94 13.29 12.15
CA LEU A 284 -30.14 12.24 11.50
C LEU A 284 -30.57 10.85 11.96
N GLN A 285 -30.77 10.66 13.26
CA GLN A 285 -31.23 9.39 13.83
C GLN A 285 -32.62 8.96 13.35
N THR A 286 -33.50 9.91 12.99
CA THR A 286 -34.82 9.57 12.43
C THR A 286 -34.77 9.14 10.96
N VAL A 287 -33.74 9.55 10.22
CA VAL A 287 -33.60 9.28 8.78
C VAL A 287 -32.79 8.01 8.54
N SER A 288 -31.78 7.74 9.38
CA SER A 288 -30.92 6.56 9.29
C SER A 288 -30.42 6.10 10.65
N SER A 289 -30.07 4.82 10.76
CA SER A 289 -29.38 4.32 11.95
C SER A 289 -27.98 4.91 12.02
N LEU A 290 -27.66 5.57 13.14
CA LEU A 290 -26.30 6.09 13.38
C LEU A 290 -25.35 4.94 13.74
N PRO A 291 -24.15 4.87 13.14
CA PRO A 291 -23.18 3.83 13.46
C PRO A 291 -22.60 4.01 14.87
N ALA A 292 -22.17 2.92 15.50
CA ALA A 292 -21.40 2.98 16.73
C ALA A 292 -19.96 3.46 16.44
N GLY A 293 -19.40 4.28 17.32
CA GLY A 293 -18.09 4.87 17.09
C GLY A 293 -17.87 6.21 17.79
N LYS A 294 -16.79 6.88 17.40
CA LYS A 294 -16.45 8.24 17.83
C LYS A 294 -16.48 9.20 16.65
N LEU A 295 -17.30 10.24 16.75
CA LEU A 295 -17.37 11.36 15.82
C LEU A 295 -16.74 12.61 16.46
N THR A 296 -15.68 13.13 15.85
CA THR A 296 -15.03 14.39 16.28
C THR A 296 -15.29 15.47 15.24
N ILE A 297 -15.82 16.61 15.66
CA ILE A 297 -16.17 17.74 14.82
C ILE A 297 -15.40 18.98 15.28
N HIS A 298 -14.71 19.62 14.33
CA HIS A 298 -14.21 20.99 14.53
C HIS A 298 -14.90 21.93 13.53
N ASP A 299 -15.76 22.80 14.06
CA ASP A 299 -16.70 23.64 13.30
C ASP A 299 -16.31 25.13 13.35
N PHE A 300 -16.13 25.74 12.19
CA PHE A 300 -15.88 27.18 12.07
C PHE A 300 -17.06 27.91 11.42
N GLY A 301 -18.27 27.65 11.93
CA GLY A 301 -19.48 28.36 11.53
C GLY A 301 -20.21 27.74 10.36
N ALA A 302 -20.06 26.42 10.16
CA ALA A 302 -20.79 25.68 9.15
C ALA A 302 -22.30 25.84 9.31
N THR A 303 -22.98 26.00 8.17
CA THR A 303 -24.45 25.96 8.15
C THR A 303 -24.95 24.55 8.49
N PRO A 304 -26.17 24.39 9.02
CA PRO A 304 -26.71 23.06 9.32
C PRO A 304 -26.73 22.11 8.12
N GLY A 305 -26.90 22.63 6.90
CA GLY A 305 -26.85 21.84 5.67
C GLY A 305 -25.44 21.31 5.37
N VAL A 306 -24.41 22.16 5.51
CA VAL A 306 -23.01 21.74 5.34
C VAL A 306 -22.62 20.71 6.39
N ALA A 307 -22.98 20.96 7.66
CA ALA A 307 -22.69 20.05 8.75
C ALA A 307 -23.30 18.66 8.53
N ARG A 308 -24.56 18.63 8.09
CA ARG A 308 -25.26 17.38 7.75
C ARG A 308 -24.51 16.62 6.65
N ILE A 309 -24.19 17.29 5.54
CA ILE A 309 -23.52 16.66 4.39
C ILE A 309 -22.16 16.07 4.81
N ARG A 310 -21.35 16.80 5.58
CA ARG A 310 -20.02 16.32 6.03
C ARG A 310 -20.11 15.10 6.95
N ILE A 311 -21.11 15.09 7.84
CA ILE A 311 -21.36 13.96 8.75
C ILE A 311 -21.85 12.74 7.95
N GLU A 312 -22.79 12.94 7.03
CA GLU A 312 -23.26 11.88 6.14
C GLU A 312 -22.11 11.32 5.30
N GLN A 313 -21.21 12.16 4.78
CA GLN A 313 -20.02 11.73 4.03
C GLN A 313 -19.11 10.80 4.84
N VAL A 314 -18.77 11.13 6.09
CA VAL A 314 -17.89 10.24 6.88
C VAL A 314 -18.59 8.95 7.30
N PHE A 315 -19.90 8.97 7.55
CA PHE A 315 -20.64 7.75 7.83
C PHE A 315 -20.80 6.87 6.59
N GLU A 316 -21.03 7.48 5.44
CA GLU A 316 -21.11 6.82 4.14
C GLU A 316 -19.75 6.23 3.75
N GLU A 317 -18.66 6.99 3.88
CA GLU A 317 -17.30 6.51 3.65
C GLU A 317 -16.94 5.32 4.54
N VAL A 318 -17.40 5.28 5.81
CA VAL A 318 -17.19 4.12 6.69
C VAL A 318 -18.16 2.97 6.41
N SER A 319 -19.38 3.25 5.96
CA SER A 319 -20.34 2.21 5.55
C SER A 319 -19.91 1.53 4.25
N TYR A 320 -19.16 2.26 3.42
CA TYR A 320 -18.43 1.74 2.29
C TYR A 320 -16.97 1.43 2.63
N ALA A 321 -16.52 1.51 3.91
CA ALA A 321 -15.20 1.09 4.40
C ALA A 321 -15.18 -0.39 4.85
#